data_AF-R4WQN2-F1
#
_entry.id   AF-R4WQN2-F1
#
_cell.length_a   1.000
_cell.length_b   1.000
_cell.length_c   1.000
_cell.angle_alpha   90.00
_cell.angle_beta   90.00
_cell.angle_gamma   90.00
#
_symmetry.space_group_name_H-M   'P 1'
#
loop_
_entity.id
_entity.type
_entity.pdbx_description
1 polymer ?
#
loop_
_entity_poly.entity_id
_entity_poly.type
_entity_poly.pdbx_seq_one_letter_code
_entity_poly.pdbx_strand_id
1 'polypeptide(L)' 'MNDAFAAAAEALALFCRLRNIDAEDLPAQEVDTLLDLAFEEAAQRAAARSEARRAG' A
#
# COMPACT_ATOMS: atom_id res chain seq x y z
N MET A 1 -10.81 2.74 -6.59
CA MET A 1 -10.44 3.39 -5.32
C MET A 1 -10.37 2.37 -4.17
N ASN A 2 -11.29 1.39 -4.09
CA ASN A 2 -11.23 0.33 -3.06
C ASN A 2 -9.97 -0.54 -3.09
N ASP A 3 -9.43 -0.89 -4.26
CA ASP A 3 -8.27 -1.80 -4.34
C ASP A 3 -7.00 -1.22 -3.73
N ALA A 4 -6.81 0.10 -3.78
CA ALA A 4 -5.61 0.75 -3.28
C ALA A 4 -5.58 0.75 -1.73
N PHE A 5 -6.73 1.02 -1.10
CA PHE A 5 -6.87 0.95 0.35
C PHE A 5 -6.71 -0.49 0.87
N ALA A 6 -7.26 -1.47 0.15
CA ALA A 6 -7.08 -2.88 0.48
C ALA A 6 -5.60 -3.30 0.39
N ALA A 7 -4.90 -2.89 -0.67
CA ALA A 7 -3.48 -3.17 -0.84
C ALA A 7 -2.61 -2.51 0.24
N ALA A 8 -2.94 -1.27 0.63
CA ALA A 8 -2.23 -0.57 1.70
C ALA A 8 -2.45 -1.24 3.07
N ALA A 9 -3.69 -1.66 3.37
CA ALA A 9 -4.00 -2.42 4.58
C ALA A 9 -3.29 -3.78 4.62
N GLU A 10 -3.21 -4.49 3.49
CA GLU A 10 -2.44 -5.75 3.39
C GLU A 10 -0.94 -5.52 3.58
N ALA A 11 -0.38 -4.46 3.02
CA ALA A 11 1.03 -4.12 3.19
C ALA A 11 1.37 -3.84 4.67
N LEU A 12 0.52 -3.06 5.35
CA LEU A 12 0.65 -2.80 6.79
C LEU A 12 0.52 -4.09 7.61
N ALA A 13 -0.47 -4.93 7.32
CA ALA A 13 -0.67 -6.20 8.01
C ALA A 13 0.51 -7.17 7.82
N LEU A 14 1.08 -7.20 6.61
CA LEU A 14 2.28 -7.99 6.32
C LEU A 14 3.49 -7.47 7.10
N PHE A 15 3.68 -6.15 7.13
CA PHE A 15 4.77 -5.52 7.90
C PHE A 15 4.67 -5.87 9.40
N CYS A 16 3.48 -5.69 9.99
CA CYS A 16 3.20 -6.02 11.38
C CYS A 16 3.53 -7.49 11.68
N ARG A 17 3.09 -8.41 10.80
CA ARG A 17 3.38 -9.85 10.92
C ARG A 17 4.87 -10.16 10.83
N LEU A 18 5.60 -9.55 9.89
CA LEU A 18 7.04 -9.78 9.72
C LEU A 18 7.86 -9.27 10.90
N ARG A 19 7.38 -8.21 11.56
CA ARG A 19 8.01 -7.60 12.73
C ARG A 19 7.52 -8.17 14.05
N ASN A 20 6.48 -9.02 14.02
CA ASN A 20 5.80 -9.56 15.19
C ASN A 20 5.38 -8.46 16.19
N ILE A 21 4.75 -7.42 15.66
CA ILE A 21 4.19 -6.28 16.40
C ILE A 21 2.74 -6.08 15.96
N ASP A 22 1.92 -5.44 16.80
CA ASP A 22 0.58 -5.03 16.40
C ASP A 22 0.59 -3.63 15.76
N ALA A 23 -0.40 -3.37 14.91
CA ALA A 23 -0.56 -2.05 14.29
C ALA A 23 -0.83 -0.94 15.33
N GLU A 24 -1.38 -1.31 16.49
CA GLU A 24 -1.61 -0.41 17.63
C GLU A 24 -0.30 0.00 18.33
N ASP A 25 0.77 -0.79 18.18
CA ASP A 25 2.10 -0.49 18.73
C ASP A 25 2.92 0.44 17.85
N LEU A 26 2.47 0.68 16.60
CA LEU A 26 3.16 1.54 15.65
C LEU A 26 2.81 3.01 15.89
N PRO A 27 3.80 3.92 15.91
CA PRO A 27 3.52 5.34 15.89
C PRO A 27 2.68 5.70 14.67
N ALA A 28 1.69 6.58 14.82
CA ALA A 28 0.82 7.01 13.72
C ALA A 28 1.61 7.49 12.49
N GLN A 29 2.75 8.16 12.71
CA GLN A 29 3.63 8.60 11.64
C GLN A 29 4.24 7.45 10.83
N GLU A 30 4.56 6.31 11.46
CA GLU A 30 5.06 5.12 10.78
C GLU A 30 3.96 4.44 9.96
N VAL A 31 2.73 4.39 10.50
CA VAL A 31 1.55 3.89 9.79
C VAL A 31 1.27 4.75 8.55
N ASP A 32 1.24 6.07 8.71
CA ASP A 32 1.03 7.01 7.59
C ASP A 32 2.09 6.83 6.50
N THR A 33 3.36 6.73 6.88
CA THR A 33 4.47 6.52 5.92
C THR A 33 4.30 5.22 5.14
N LEU A 34 3.87 4.13 5.79
CA LEU A 34 3.64 2.85 5.12
C LEU A 34 2.44 2.91 4.17
N LEU A 35 1.37 3.60 4.55
CA LEU A 35 0.19 3.77 3.72
C LEU A 35 0.50 4.64 2.49
N ASP A 36 1.22 5.75 2.66
CA ASP A 36 1.64 6.63 1.58
C ASP A 36 2.46 5.87 0.53
N LEU A 37 3.45 5.09 0.98
CA LEU A 37 4.27 4.25 0.09
C LEU A 37 3.41 3.25 -0.69
N ALA A 38 2.48 2.57 -0.02
CA ALA A 38 1.60 1.60 -0.66
C ALA A 38 0.65 2.25 -1.68
N PHE A 39 0.15 3.46 -1.38
CA PHE A 39 -0.70 4.21 -2.30
C PHE A 39 0.06 4.71 -3.52
N GLU A 40 1.27 5.24 -3.35
CA GLU A 40 2.12 5.67 -4.46
C GLU A 40 2.40 4.50 -5.42
N GLU A 41 2.80 3.34 -4.91
CA GLU A 41 3.01 2.14 -5.71
C GLU A 41 1.72 1.67 -6.41
N ALA A 42 0.58 1.67 -5.70
CA ALA A 42 -0.70 1.30 -6.29
C ALA A 42 -1.09 2.26 -7.44
N ALA A 43 -0.84 3.56 -7.28
CA ALA A 43 -1.08 4.58 -8.30
C ALA A 43 -0.17 4.37 -9.52
N GLN A 44 1.13 4.14 -9.31
CA GLN A 44 2.09 3.86 -10.38
C GLN A 44 1.72 2.59 -11.16
N ARG A 45 1.33 1.51 -10.47
CA ARG A 45 0.85 0.27 -11.12
C ARG A 45 -0.44 0.47 -11.90
N ALA A 46 -1.34 1.33 -11.42
CA ALA A 46 -2.57 1.65 -12.14
C ALA A 46 -2.28 2.47 -13.41
N ALA A 47 -1.34 3.41 -13.34
CA ALA A 47 -0.87 4.18 -14.50
C ALA A 47 -0.22 3.26 -15.54
N ALA A 48 0.72 2.41 -15.14
CA ALA A 48 1.39 1.45 -16.03
C ALA A 48 0.39 0.50 -16.73
N ARG A 49 -0.63 0.00 -16.00
CA ARG A 49 -1.70 -0.82 -16.59
C ARG A 49 -2.52 -0.05 -17.63
N SER A 50 -2.77 1.22 -17.39
CA SER A 50 -3.54 2.08 -18.30
C SER A 50 -2.77 2.37 -19.60
N GLU A 51 -1.45 2.53 -19.51
CA GLU A 51 -0.57 2.70 -20.66
C GLU A 51 -0.45 1.41 -21.49
N ALA A 52 -0.26 0.27 -20.83
CA ALA A 52 -0.23 -1.04 -21.49
C ALA A 52 -1.53 -1.33 -22.28
N ARG A 53 -2.68 -0.87 -21.78
CA ARG A 53 -3.98 -1.01 -22.47
C ARG A 53 -4.14 -0.08 -23.67
N ARG A 54 -3.46 1.06 -23.72
CA ARG A 54 -3.51 2.00 -24.88
C ARG A 54 -2.59 1.58 -26.02
N ALA A 55 -1.58 0.76 -25.73
CA ALA A 55 -0.57 0.33 -26.70
C ALA A 55 -0.93 -0.95 -27.46
N GLY A 56 -2.04 -1.62 -27.12
CA GLY A 56 -2.57 -2.81 -27.80
C GLY A 56 -3.87 -2.50 -28.54
#